data_AF-W1V733-F1
#
_entry.id   AF-W1V733-F1
#
_cell.length_a   1.000
_cell.length_b   1.000
_cell.length_c   1.000
_cell.angle_alpha   90.00
_cell.angle_beta   90.00
_cell.angle_gamma   90.00
#
_symmetry.space_group_name_H-M   'P 1'
#
loop_
_entity.id
_entity.type
_entity.pdbx_description
1 polymer ?
#
loop_
_entity_poly.entity_id
_entity_poly.type
_entity_poly.pdbx_seq_one_letter_code
_entity_poly.pdbx_strand_id
1 'polypeptide(L)' 'MDERKQRILRAIIEDYVKSAEPVGSRTIAKNYDLGISPATVRNEMSDLEELGYLEQPHTSAGRIP' A
#
# COMPACT_ATOMS: atom_id res chain seq x y z
N MET A 1 -13.77 5.32 5.07
CA MET A 1 -12.41 4.77 5.22
C MET A 1 -12.47 3.71 6.30
N ASP A 2 -12.09 2.48 5.98
CA ASP A 2 -12.03 1.36 6.92
C ASP A 2 -10.72 1.44 7.73
N GLU A 3 -10.70 0.93 8.96
CA GLU A 3 -9.52 0.89 9.84
C GLU A 3 -8.36 0.15 9.18
N ARG A 4 -8.67 -0.91 8.42
CA ARG A 4 -7.68 -1.65 7.63
C ARG A 4 -7.05 -0.77 6.56
N LYS A 5 -7.85 -0.05 5.77
CA LYS A 5 -7.37 0.84 4.71
C LYS A 5 -6.48 1.94 5.28
N GLN A 6 -6.85 2.49 6.44
CA GLN A 6 -6.02 3.47 7.15
C GLN A 6 -4.67 2.89 7.58
N ARG A 7 -4.65 1.67 8.12
CA ARG A 7 -3.40 0.97 8.48
C ARG A 7 -2.51 0.73 7.27
N ILE A 8 -3.08 0.29 6.15
CA ILE A 8 -2.36 0.06 4.88
C ILE A 8 -1.80 1.38 4.34
N LEU A 9 -2.61 2.42 4.27
CA LEU A 9 -2.19 3.74 3.80
C LEU A 9 -1.05 4.29 4.65
N ARG A 10 -1.18 4.22 5.98
CA ARG A 10 -0.13 4.65 6.91
C ARG A 10 1.17 3.88 6.71
N ALA A 11 1.08 2.56 6.57
CA ALA A 11 2.24 1.71 6.33
C ALA A 11 2.96 2.06 5.02
N ILE A 12 2.21 2.37 3.96
CA ILE A 12 2.77 2.80 2.67
C ILE A 12 3.46 4.16 2.81
N ILE A 13 2.82 5.12 3.49
CA ILE A 13 3.42 6.44 3.73
C ILE A 13 4.73 6.31 4.53
N GLU A 14 4.72 5.53 5.63
CA GLU A 14 5.91 5.34 6.46
C GLU A 14 7.05 4.64 5.72
N ASP A 15 6.75 3.68 4.84
CA ASP A 15 7.76 2.98 4.04
C ASP A 15 8.31 3.89 2.92
N TYR A 16 7.41 4.60 2.21
CA TYR A 16 7.78 5.55 1.16
C TYR A 16 8.63 6.71 1.70
N VAL A 17 8.31 7.27 2.86
CA VAL A 17 9.12 8.35 3.47
C VAL A 17 10.53 7.87 3.84
N LYS A 18 10.70 6.58 4.16
CA LYS A 18 12.01 6.00 4.51
C LYS A 18 12.84 5.62 3.28
N SER A 19 12.22 5.05 2.26
CA SER A 19 12.91 4.50 1.08
C SER A 19 12.93 5.44 -0.12
N ALA A 20 11.95 6.35 -0.23
CA ALA A 20 11.61 7.09 -1.44
C ALA A 20 11.33 6.18 -2.66
N GLU A 21 10.92 4.93 -2.42
CA GLU A 21 10.65 3.93 -3.45
C GLU A 21 9.17 3.48 -3.44
N PRO A 22 8.58 3.16 -4.61
CA PRO A 22 7.22 2.63 -4.69
C PRO A 22 7.03 1.36 -3.86
N VAL A 23 5.99 1.35 -3.04
CA VAL A 23 5.80 0.31 -2.03
C VAL A 23 4.91 -0.81 -2.58
N GLY A 24 5.40 -2.05 -2.49
CA GLY A 24 4.70 -3.24 -2.98
C GLY A 24 3.80 -3.88 -1.92
N SER A 25 2.73 -4.55 -2.37
CA SER A 25 1.78 -5.23 -1.46
C SER A 25 2.40 -6.37 -0.64
N ARG A 26 3.44 -7.03 -1.17
CA ARG A 26 4.23 -8.04 -0.44
C ARG A 26 5.01 -7.43 0.71
N THR A 27 5.62 -6.26 0.51
CA THR A 27 6.38 -5.54 1.54
C THR A 27 5.46 -5.17 2.69
N ILE A 28 4.30 -4.61 2.38
CA ILE A 28 3.29 -4.23 3.38
C ILE A 28 2.76 -5.46 4.14
N ALA A 29 2.36 -6.51 3.44
CA ALA A 29 1.84 -7.73 4.06
C ALA A 29 2.86 -8.39 5.01
N LYS A 30 4.15 -8.36 4.66
CA LYS A 30 5.23 -8.98 5.43
C LYS A 30 5.71 -8.11 6.60
N ASN A 31 5.88 -6.80 6.38
CA ASN A 31 6.53 -5.91 7.35
C ASN A 31 5.57 -5.35 8.41
N TYR A 32 4.28 -5.26 8.10
CA TYR A 32 3.29 -4.62 8.98
C TYR A 32 2.31 -5.62 9.63
N ASP A 33 2.59 -6.92 9.52
CA ASP A 33 1.83 -8.05 10.10
C ASP A 33 0.31 -7.84 10.10
N LEU A 34 -0.22 -7.56 8.92
CA LEU A 34 -1.65 -7.21 8.76
C LEU A 34 -2.57 -8.43 8.84
N GLY A 35 -2.03 -9.64 9.02
CA GLY A 35 -2.81 -10.89 9.06
C GLY A 35 -3.55 -11.22 7.76
N ILE A 36 -3.18 -10.59 6.64
CA ILE A 36 -3.85 -10.71 5.33
C ILE A 36 -2.86 -11.02 4.22
N SER A 37 -3.38 -11.63 3.15
CA SER A 37 -2.56 -12.02 2.00
C SER A 37 -2.06 -10.79 1.21
N PRO A 38 -0.91 -10.89 0.51
CA PRO A 38 -0.45 -9.86 -0.41
C PRO A 38 -1.45 -9.52 -1.52
N ALA A 39 -2.34 -10.46 -1.89
CA ALA A 39 -3.40 -10.23 -2.85
C ALA A 39 -4.50 -9.34 -2.27
N THR A 40 -4.91 -9.58 -1.02
CA THR A 40 -5.84 -8.72 -0.29
C THR A 40 -5.28 -7.29 -0.16
N VAL A 41 -4.02 -7.15 0.25
CA VAL A 41 -3.36 -5.83 0.31
C VAL A 41 -3.34 -5.17 -1.06
N ARG A 42 -3.10 -5.92 -2.14
CA ARG A 42 -3.10 -5.37 -3.50
C ARG A 42 -4.47 -4.77 -3.87
N ASN A 43 -5.56 -5.43 -3.51
CA ASN A 43 -6.92 -4.95 -3.74
C ASN A 43 -7.20 -3.68 -2.93
N GLU A 44 -6.87 -3.68 -1.64
CA GLU A 44 -7.07 -2.50 -0.77
C GLU A 44 -6.27 -1.28 -1.26
N MET A 45 -5.05 -1.50 -1.76
CA MET A 45 -4.25 -0.45 -2.39
C MET A 45 -4.85 0.05 -3.72
N SER A 46 -5.54 -0.81 -4.48
CA SER A 46 -6.28 -0.36 -5.69
C SER A 46 -7.48 0.49 -5.29
N ASP A 47 -8.22 0.12 -4.24
CA ASP A 47 -9.30 0.96 -3.73
C ASP A 47 -8.77 2.32 -3.24
N LEU A 48 -7.60 2.34 -2.59
CA LEU A 48 -6.97 3.60 -2.15
C LEU A 48 -6.52 4.47 -3.33
N GLU A 49 -6.10 3.86 -4.44
CA GLU A 49 -5.76 4.53 -5.69
C GLU A 49 -7.00 5.14 -6.36
N GLU A 50 -8.10 4.39 -6.46
CA GLU A 50 -9.38 4.91 -6.96
C GLU A 50 -9.92 6.06 -6.11
N LEU A 51 -9.62 6.06 -4.81
CA LEU A 51 -9.97 7.14 -3.89
C LEU A 51 -9.01 8.35 -3.96
N GLY A 52 -7.92 8.27 -4.73
CA GLY A 52 -6.95 9.35 -4.90
C GLY A 52 -5.93 9.49 -3.75
N TYR A 53 -5.76 8.46 -2.93
CA TYR A 53 -4.75 8.45 -1.85
C TYR A 53 -3.44 7.80 -2.24
N LEU A 54 -3.42 7.05 -3.35
CA LEU A 54 -2.25 6.36 -3.87
C LEU A 54 -2.20 6.54 -5.39
N GLU A 55 -1.01 6.42 -5.96
CA GLU A 55 -0.78 6.41 -7.40
C GLU A 55 0.16 5.24 -7.78
N GLN A 56 -0.08 4.64 -8.95
CA GLN A 56 0.84 3.66 -9.53
C GLN A 56 1.69 4.32 -10.65
N PRO A 57 2.98 4.61 -10.42
CA PRO A 57 3.81 5.31 -11.42
C PRO A 57 4.04 4.49 -12.69
N HIS A 58 4.10 3.16 -12.58
CA HIS A 58 4.25 2.23 -13.71
C HIS A 58 3.46 0.96 -13.47
N THR A 59 2.99 0.30 -14.53
CA THR A 59 2.13 -0.90 -14.47
C THR A 59 2.71 -2.06 -13.64
N SER A 60 4.04 -2.13 -13.51
CA SER A 60 4.76 -3.14 -12.72
C SER A 60 5.27 -2.62 -11.36
N ALA A 61 5.23 -1.32 -11.10
CA ALA A 61 5.73 -0.71 -9.87
C ALA A 61 4.73 -0.89 -8.72
N GLY A 62 5.22 -0.70 -7.49
CA GLY A 62 4.38 -0.54 -6.30
C GLY A 62 3.51 0.72 -6.37
N ARG A 63 2.86 1.09 -5.26
CA ARG A 63 2.15 2.37 -5.16
C ARG A 63 2.95 3.38 -4.37
N ILE A 64 2.75 4.65 -4.69
CA ILE A 64 3.22 5.80 -3.91
C ILE A 64 2.02 6.55 -3.33
N PRO A 65 2.13 7.17 -2.15
CA PRO A 65 1.16 8.13 -1.65
C PRO A 65 1.03 9.37 -2.54
#